data_AF-A0A5D2XT76-F1
#
_entry.id   AF-A0A5D2XT76-F1
#
_cell.length_a   1.000
_cell.length_b   1.000
_cell.length_c   1.000
_cell.angle_alpha   90.00
_cell.angle_beta   90.00
_cell.angle_gamma   90.00
#
_symmetry.space_group_name_H-M   'P 1'
#
loop_
_entity.id
_entity.type
_entity.pdbx_description
1 polymer ?
#
loop_
_entity_poly.entity_id
_entity_poly.type
_entity_poly.pdbx_seq_one_letter_code
_entity_poly.pdbx_strand_id
1 'polypeptide(L)'
;SCSACGHEVEDIIHVLQDCFVAKEVWTQVVLSDQQCRFFSGNLYDWFVYNLSCHERLTGRRVIWSYLFRIIAWRLWKNKNMFIFQEVFWMILEVVNVSFNWTRQYES
;
A
#
# COMPACT_ATOMS: atom_id res chain seq x y z
N SER A 1 0.98 -19.26 -6.52
CA SER A 1 2.03 -18.28 -6.85
C SER A 1 1.42 -16.93 -7.17
N CYS A 2 2.14 -15.85 -6.88
CA CYS A 2 1.72 -14.49 -7.16
C CYS A 2 1.77 -14.22 -8.66
N SER A 3 0.64 -13.82 -9.25
CA SER A 3 0.56 -13.53 -10.69
C SER A 3 1.34 -12.27 -11.10
N ALA A 4 1.63 -11.38 -10.16
CA ALA A 4 2.33 -10.13 -10.43
C ALA A 4 3.87 -10.25 -10.40
N CYS A 5 4.43 -11.10 -9.54
CA CYS A 5 5.89 -11.21 -9.36
C CYS A 5 6.44 -12.64 -9.40
N GLY A 6 5.59 -13.66 -9.54
CA GLY A 6 6.00 -15.05 -9.63
C GLY A 6 6.33 -15.74 -8.30
N HIS A 7 6.26 -15.05 -7.16
CA HIS A 7 6.55 -15.64 -5.84
C HIS A 7 5.67 -16.87 -5.55
N GLU A 8 6.23 -17.92 -4.95
CA GLU A 8 5.54 -19.22 -4.82
C GLU A 8 4.30 -19.15 -3.92
N VAL A 9 4.46 -18.54 -2.75
CA VAL A 9 3.40 -18.35 -1.75
C VAL A 9 2.85 -16.93 -1.85
N GLU A 10 1.54 -16.81 -2.01
CA GLU A 10 0.85 -15.51 -2.04
C GLU A 10 -0.08 -15.41 -0.84
N ASP A 11 0.48 -14.99 0.30
CA ASP A 11 -0.30 -14.68 1.49
C ASP A 11 -0.68 -13.17 1.53
N ILE A 12 -1.41 -12.77 2.57
CA ILE A 12 -1.93 -11.40 2.68
C ILE A 12 -0.79 -10.39 2.77
N ILE A 13 0.26 -10.70 3.55
CA ILE A 13 1.40 -9.79 3.69
C ILE A 13 2.16 -9.65 2.38
N HIS A 14 2.29 -10.72 1.61
CA HIS A 14 2.86 -10.66 0.28
C HIS A 14 2.05 -9.74 -0.65
N VAL A 15 0.74 -9.91 -0.73
CA VAL A 15 -0.11 -9.08 -1.59
C VAL A 15 -0.02 -7.60 -1.22
N LEU A 16 0.05 -7.30 0.07
CA LEU A 16 -0.07 -5.93 0.56
C LEU A 16 1.26 -5.24 0.79
N GLN A 17 2.37 -5.95 0.92
CA GLN A 17 3.65 -5.40 1.35
C GLN A 17 4.83 -6.04 0.60
N ASP A 18 4.96 -7.36 0.59
CA ASP A 18 6.23 -7.99 0.14
C ASP A 18 6.35 -8.16 -1.38
N CYS A 19 5.23 -8.20 -2.10
CA CYS A 19 5.21 -8.25 -3.55
C CYS A 19 5.96 -7.06 -4.13
N PHE A 20 6.78 -7.30 -5.17
CA PHE A 20 7.54 -6.25 -5.85
C PHE A 20 6.66 -5.05 -6.25
N VAL A 21 5.48 -5.30 -6.80
CA VAL A 21 4.53 -4.24 -7.18
C VAL A 21 4.04 -3.46 -5.96
N ALA A 22 3.75 -4.13 -4.85
CA ALA A 22 3.34 -3.48 -3.61
C ALA A 22 4.46 -2.61 -3.03
N LYS A 23 5.70 -3.12 -3.00
CA LYS A 23 6.89 -2.37 -2.56
C LYS A 23 7.06 -1.09 -3.37
N GLU A 24 6.97 -1.18 -4.70
CA GLU A 24 7.09 -0.01 -5.58
C GLU A 24 6.01 1.06 -5.30
N VAL A 25 4.80 0.68 -4.89
CA VAL A 25 3.77 1.64 -4.46
C VAL A 25 4.15 2.29 -3.12
N TRP A 26 4.57 1.49 -2.14
CA TRP A 26 4.91 1.98 -0.81
C TRP A 26 6.16 2.87 -0.79
N THR A 27 7.17 2.59 -1.62
CA THR A 27 8.39 3.41 -1.72
C THR A 27 8.11 4.83 -2.22
N GLN A 28 6.99 5.07 -2.90
CA GLN A 28 6.57 6.42 -3.29
C GLN A 28 6.03 7.27 -2.13
N VAL A 29 5.65 6.66 -1.01
CA VAL A 29 4.95 7.33 0.10
C VAL A 29 5.63 7.16 1.46
N VAL A 30 6.41 6.08 1.65
CA VAL A 30 7.21 5.82 2.84
C VAL A 30 8.57 6.47 2.68
N LEU A 31 8.97 7.29 3.66
CA LEU A 31 10.28 7.95 3.67
C LEU A 31 11.40 6.91 3.68
N SER A 32 12.49 7.18 2.94
CA SER A 32 13.58 6.21 2.73
C SER A 32 14.21 5.68 4.02
N ASP A 33 14.32 6.51 5.05
CA ASP A 33 14.83 6.15 6.38
C ASP A 33 13.88 5.24 7.17
N GLN A 34 12.60 5.20 6.81
CA GLN A 34 11.58 4.36 7.43
C GLN A 34 11.34 3.04 6.69
N GLN A 35 11.76 2.91 5.43
CA GLN A 35 11.48 1.75 4.58
C GLN A 35 11.98 0.43 5.18
N CYS A 36 13.17 0.41 5.80
CA CYS A 36 13.71 -0.80 6.42
C CYS A 36 12.77 -1.35 7.51
N ARG A 37 12.24 -0.48 8.37
CA ARG A 37 11.26 -0.84 9.40
C ARG A 37 9.91 -1.20 8.77
N PHE A 38 9.52 -0.46 7.74
CA PHE A 38 8.24 -0.65 7.08
C PHE A 38 8.11 -2.02 6.41
N PHE A 39 9.19 -2.60 5.87
CA PHE A 39 9.19 -3.90 5.16
C PHE A 39 9.74 -5.08 5.98
N SER A 40 9.83 -4.96 7.31
CA SER A 40 10.41 -6.02 8.17
C SER A 40 9.44 -6.59 9.21
N GLY A 41 8.21 -6.07 9.32
CA GLY A 41 7.21 -6.51 10.29
C GLY A 41 6.38 -7.68 9.79
N ASN A 42 5.87 -8.51 10.70
CA ASN A 42 4.81 -9.47 10.39
C ASN A 42 3.49 -8.74 10.09
N LEU A 43 2.52 -9.46 9.51
CA LEU A 43 1.24 -8.89 9.08
C LEU A 43 0.53 -8.10 10.18
N TYR A 44 0.43 -8.67 11.38
CA TYR A 44 -0.35 -8.08 12.48
C TYR A 44 0.30 -6.79 12.98
N ASP A 45 1.58 -6.85 13.35
CA ASP A 45 2.30 -5.69 13.88
C ASP A 45 2.39 -4.57 12.84
N TRP A 46 2.62 -4.93 11.57
CA TRP A 46 2.65 -3.98 10.47
C TRP A 46 1.31 -3.28 10.28
N PHE A 47 0.21 -4.02 10.30
CA PHE A 47 -1.13 -3.43 10.17
C PHE A 47 -1.47 -2.51 11.34
N VAL A 48 -1.29 -2.97 12.57
CA VAL A 48 -1.62 -2.21 13.77
C VAL A 48 -0.80 -0.93 13.82
N TYR A 49 0.52 -1.03 13.64
CA TYR A 49 1.41 0.14 13.66
C TYR A 49 0.97 1.23 12.66
N ASN A 50 0.69 0.84 11.42
CA ASN A 50 0.35 1.80 10.37
C ASN A 50 -1.07 2.37 10.52
N LEU A 51 -2.04 1.56 10.99
CA LEU A 51 -3.40 2.03 11.22
C LEU A 51 -3.54 2.92 12.46
N SER A 52 -2.63 2.79 13.43
CA SER A 52 -2.59 3.61 14.64
C SER A 52 -1.75 4.89 14.52
N CYS A 53 -0.99 5.04 13.42
CA CYS A 53 -0.19 6.24 13.18
C CYS A 53 -1.04 7.37 12.59
N HIS A 54 -1.40 8.35 13.43
CA HIS A 54 -2.21 9.52 13.06
C HIS A 54 -1.36 10.77 12.74
N GLU A 55 -0.08 10.58 12.45
CA GLU A 55 0.80 11.67 12.03
C GLU A 55 0.41 12.18 10.64
N ARG A 56 0.61 13.49 10.41
CA ARG A 56 0.43 14.09 9.10
C ARG A 56 1.69 13.90 8.28
N LEU A 57 1.55 13.48 7.03
CA LEU A 57 2.69 13.43 6.11
C LEU A 57 3.25 14.84 5.89
N THR A 58 4.57 14.99 6.04
CA THR A 58 5.25 16.27 5.87
C THR A 58 4.93 16.88 4.50
N GLY A 59 4.56 18.17 4.49
CA GLY A 59 4.20 18.88 3.27
C GLY A 59 2.84 18.51 2.67
N ARG A 60 2.05 17.64 3.31
CA ARG A 60 0.71 17.26 2.87
C ARG A 60 -0.31 17.38 4.00
N ARG A 61 -1.54 17.74 3.65
CA ARG A 61 -2.69 17.71 4.58
C ARG A 61 -3.34 16.33 4.59
N VAL A 62 -2.55 15.29 4.81
CA VAL A 62 -3.03 13.90 4.82
C VAL A 62 -2.49 13.18 6.05
N ILE A 63 -3.35 12.47 6.77
CA ILE A 63 -3.03 11.62 7.91
C ILE A 63 -2.60 10.24 7.40
N TRP A 64 -1.49 9.73 7.93
CA TRP A 64 -0.86 8.50 7.46
C TRP A 64 -1.80 7.29 7.50
N SER A 65 -2.46 7.03 8.63
CA SER A 65 -3.33 5.87 8.78
C SER A 65 -4.48 5.81 7.76
N TYR A 66 -5.00 6.95 7.32
CA TYR A 66 -6.00 6.99 6.25
C TYR A 66 -5.40 6.65 4.90
N LEU A 67 -4.27 7.27 4.55
CA LEU A 67 -3.56 6.97 3.30
C LEU A 67 -3.17 5.50 3.22
N PHE A 68 -2.61 4.96 4.31
CA PHE A 68 -2.23 3.57 4.44
C PHE A 68 -3.43 2.64 4.18
N ARG A 69 -4.57 2.89 4.83
CA ARG A 69 -5.79 2.10 4.64
C ARG A 69 -6.25 2.09 3.17
N ILE A 70 -6.24 3.25 2.52
CA ILE A 70 -6.63 3.38 1.11
C ILE A 70 -5.65 2.64 0.19
N ILE A 71 -4.35 2.80 0.38
CA ILE A 71 -3.34 2.11 -0.44
C ILE A 71 -3.43 0.60 -0.26
N ALA A 72 -3.51 0.11 0.99
CA ALA A 72 -3.64 -1.33 1.27
C ALA A 72 -4.89 -1.91 0.59
N TRP A 73 -6.05 -1.24 0.70
CA TRP A 73 -7.26 -1.65 0.00
C TRP A 73 -7.09 -1.63 -1.53
N ARG A 74 -6.41 -0.62 -2.09
CA ARG A 74 -6.15 -0.56 -3.54
C ARG A 74 -5.23 -1.66 -4.02
N LEU A 75 -4.17 -1.99 -3.29
CA LEU A 75 -3.28 -3.11 -3.65
C LEU A 75 -4.07 -4.42 -3.73
N TRP A 76 -4.91 -4.68 -2.73
CA TRP A 76 -5.82 -5.84 -2.76
C TRP A 76 -6.80 -5.79 -3.95
N LYS A 77 -7.45 -4.64 -4.18
CA LYS A 77 -8.40 -4.48 -5.28
C LYS A 77 -7.74 -4.65 -6.65
N ASN A 78 -6.57 -4.06 -6.85
CA ASN A 78 -5.84 -4.10 -8.11
C ASN A 78 -5.39 -5.52 -8.44
N LYS A 79 -4.95 -6.28 -7.44
CA LYS A 79 -4.69 -7.72 -7.60
C LYS A 79 -5.93 -8.46 -8.12
N ASN A 80 -7.08 -8.25 -7.49
CA ASN A 80 -8.32 -8.93 -7.92
C ASN A 80 -8.71 -8.50 -9.34
N MET A 81 -8.61 -7.21 -9.66
CA MET A 81 -8.86 -6.73 -11.02
C MET A 81 -7.92 -7.35 -12.05
N PHE A 82 -6.64 -7.51 -11.71
CA PHE A 82 -5.68 -8.17 -12.59
C PHE A 82 -6.05 -9.64 -12.84
N ILE A 83 -6.40 -10.39 -11.79
CA ILE A 83 -6.75 -11.81 -11.90
C ILE A 83 -8.05 -12.04 -12.67
N PHE A 84 -9.08 -11.23 -12.40
CA PHE A 84 -10.43 -11.48 -12.92
C PHE A 84 -10.78 -10.68 -14.17
N GLN A 85 -10.00 -9.63 -14.49
CA GLN A 85 -10.32 -8.69 -15.57
C GLN A 85 -9.10 -8.29 -16.40
N GLU A 86 -7.90 -8.80 -16.10
CA GLU A 86 -6.65 -8.48 -16.80
C GLU A 86 -6.31 -6.98 -16.81
N VAL A 87 -6.83 -6.23 -15.84
CA VAL A 87 -6.58 -4.79 -15.71
C VAL A 87 -5.33 -4.54 -14.88
N PHE A 88 -4.37 -3.84 -15.50
CA PHE A 88 -3.15 -3.38 -14.84
C PHE A 88 -3.28 -1.92 -14.41
N TRP A 89 -2.58 -1.56 -13.33
CA TRP A 89 -2.56 -0.22 -12.79
C TRP A 89 -1.12 0.25 -12.68
N MET A 90 -0.84 1.47 -13.14
CA MET A 90 0.49 2.04 -12.96
C MET A 90 0.71 2.45 -11.50
N ILE A 91 1.92 2.24 -10.99
CA ILE A 91 2.32 2.59 -9.61
C ILE A 91 1.90 4.02 -9.25
N LEU A 92 2.22 4.98 -10.12
CA LEU A 92 1.91 6.40 -9.91
C LEU A 92 0.40 6.68 -9.89
N GLU A 93 -0.40 5.95 -10.66
CA GLU A 93 -1.86 6.10 -10.64
C GLU A 93 -2.43 5.61 -9.30
N VAL A 94 -1.95 4.48 -8.79
CA VAL A 94 -2.36 3.96 -7.48
C VAL A 94 -2.08 4.98 -6.40
N VAL A 95 -0.88 5.58 -6.41
CA VAL A 95 -0.46 6.59 -5.43
C VAL A 95 -1.32 7.85 -5.55
N ASN A 96 -1.44 8.42 -6.76
CA ASN A 96 -2.18 9.66 -6.98
C ASN A 96 -3.65 9.55 -6.61
N VAL A 97 -4.32 8.46 -7.02
CA VAL A 97 -5.73 8.26 -6.69
C VAL A 97 -5.90 8.01 -5.17
N SER A 98 -4.95 7.34 -4.52
CA SER A 98 -4.97 7.16 -3.06
C SER A 98 -4.90 8.50 -2.32
N PHE A 99 -4.03 9.41 -2.75
CA PHE A 99 -3.97 10.76 -2.18
C PHE A 99 -5.27 11.54 -2.38
N ASN A 100 -5.86 11.47 -3.58
CA ASN A 100 -7.12 12.16 -3.87
C ASN A 100 -8.26 11.66 -3.01
N TRP A 101 -8.39 10.33 -2.85
CA TRP A 101 -9.42 9.72 -2.02
C TRP A 101 -9.22 10.07 -0.55
N THR A 102 -7.98 9.99 -0.06
CA THR A 102 -7.71 10.28 1.35
C THR A 102 -8.14 11.70 1.73
N ARG A 103 -7.94 12.68 0.83
CA ARG A 103 -8.40 14.07 1.04
C ARG A 103 -9.93 14.21 1.08
N GLN A 104 -10.66 13.33 0.38
CA GLN A 104 -12.13 13.37 0.32
C GLN A 104 -12.77 12.73 1.55
N TYR A 105 -12.13 11.72 2.15
CA TYR A 105 -12.68 10.96 3.29
C TYR A 105 -12.11 11.38 4.65
N GLU A 106 -11.28 12.43 4.69
CA GLU A 106 -10.80 13.09 5.91
C GLU A 106 -11.82 14.06 6.55
N SER A 107 -13.04 14.15 6.00
CA SER A 107 -14.14 15.02 6.46
C SER A 107 -15.01 14.38 7.53
#